data_AF-A0A1Z9SXX9-F1
#
_entry.id   AF-A0A1Z9SXX9-F1
#
_cell.length_a   1.000
_cell.length_b   1.000
_cell.length_c   1.000
_cell.angle_alpha   90.00
_cell.angle_beta   90.00
_cell.angle_gamma   90.00
#
_symmetry.space_group_name_H-M   'P 1'
#
loop_
_entity.id
_entity.type
_entity.pdbx_description
1 polymer ?
#
loop_
_entity_poly.entity_id
_entity_poly.type
_entity_poly.pdbx_seq_one_letter_code
_entity_poly.pdbx_strand_id
1 'polypeptide(L)'
;MLVTASNLRRGAKSFEEHLLLVQAEVTSLAHPPLIDLSEFLGEELKCSLTADPPLHEVIVQLPQVLVSRDLVQRIVQTEALRLRQPVEAPANGEAREFIVVRCTSS
;
A
#
# COMPACT_ATOMS: atom_id res chain seq x y z
N MET A 1 -8.91 -12.75 -14.39
CA MET A 1 -8.58 -12.57 -12.97
C MET A 1 -7.09 -12.36 -12.83
N LEU A 2 -6.68 -11.59 -11.83
CA LEU A 2 -5.29 -11.39 -11.49
C LEU A 2 -4.78 -12.53 -10.61
N VAL A 3 -3.58 -12.99 -10.91
CA VAL A 3 -2.83 -13.97 -10.12
C VAL A 3 -1.40 -13.48 -9.89
N THR A 4 -0.72 -14.04 -8.90
CA THR A 4 0.71 -13.79 -8.68
C THR A 4 1.58 -14.60 -9.64
N ALA A 5 2.51 -13.93 -10.31
CA ALA A 5 3.51 -14.56 -11.19
C ALA A 5 4.60 -15.32 -10.42
N SER A 6 4.78 -14.99 -9.13
CA SER A 6 5.83 -15.53 -8.28
C SER A 6 5.41 -15.52 -6.81
N ASN A 7 6.19 -16.19 -5.97
CA ASN A 7 5.95 -16.16 -4.53
C ASN A 7 6.25 -14.77 -3.97
N LEU A 8 5.28 -14.18 -3.28
CA LEU A 8 5.41 -12.87 -2.64
C LEU A 8 5.31 -13.03 -1.13
N ARG A 9 6.16 -12.31 -0.40
CA ARG A 9 6.17 -12.34 1.06
C ARG A 9 5.17 -11.32 1.60
N ARG A 10 4.65 -11.56 2.80
CA ARG A 10 3.98 -10.53 3.59
C ARG A 10 4.83 -9.26 3.64
N GLY A 11 4.19 -8.11 3.41
CA GLY A 11 4.84 -6.80 3.36
C GLY A 11 5.51 -6.47 2.02
N ALA A 12 5.48 -7.37 1.05
CA ALA A 12 5.94 -7.05 -0.30
C ALA A 12 4.98 -6.07 -0.96
N LYS A 13 5.55 -5.10 -1.68
CA LYS A 13 4.79 -4.21 -2.56
C LYS A 13 4.45 -4.93 -3.85
N SER A 14 3.24 -4.71 -4.32
CA SER A 14 2.76 -5.19 -5.59
C SER A 14 3.21 -4.27 -6.74
N PHE A 15 3.83 -4.88 -7.73
CA PHE A 15 4.26 -4.21 -8.96
C PHE A 15 3.78 -5.03 -10.16
N GLU A 16 3.78 -4.44 -11.35
CA GLU A 16 3.27 -5.09 -12.56
C GLU A 16 3.97 -6.42 -12.85
N GLU A 17 5.28 -6.50 -12.63
CA GLU A 17 6.06 -7.70 -12.84
C GLU A 17 5.68 -8.88 -11.92
N HIS A 18 4.95 -8.61 -10.84
CA HIS A 18 4.49 -9.64 -9.91
C HIS A 18 3.15 -10.24 -10.31
N LEU A 19 2.48 -9.71 -11.33
CA LEU A 19 1.07 -9.94 -11.62
C LEU A 19 0.85 -10.47 -13.04
N LEU A 20 -0.10 -11.39 -13.17
CA LEU A 20 -0.55 -11.89 -14.46
C LEU A 20 -2.06 -11.83 -14.54
N LEU A 21 -2.57 -11.40 -15.69
CA LEU A 21 -3.99 -11.50 -16.01
C LEU A 21 -4.25 -12.84 -16.70
N VAL A 22 -5.06 -13.68 -16.08
CA VAL A 22 -5.40 -15.01 -16.59
C VAL A 22 -6.92 -15.11 -16.79
N GLN A 23 -7.33 -15.72 -17.90
CA GLN A 23 -8.72 -16.08 -18.13
C GLN A 23 -9.03 -17.41 -17.44
N ALA A 24 -9.97 -17.41 -16.50
CA ALA A 24 -10.37 -18.60 -15.75
C ALA A 24 -11.83 -18.53 -15.34
N GLU A 25 -12.45 -19.68 -15.10
CA GLU A 25 -13.82 -19.78 -14.60
C GLU A 25 -13.86 -19.49 -13.10
N VAL A 26 -14.66 -18.52 -12.70
CA VAL A 26 -14.67 -17.94 -11.33
C VAL A 26 -15.67 -18.66 -10.39
N THR A 27 -16.35 -19.69 -10.88
CA THR A 27 -17.52 -20.34 -10.23
C THR A 27 -17.24 -21.00 -8.88
N SER A 28 -15.96 -21.12 -8.46
CA SER A 28 -15.55 -21.78 -7.21
C SER A 28 -14.72 -20.91 -6.26
N LEU A 29 -14.57 -19.61 -6.51
CA LEU A 29 -13.76 -18.74 -5.64
C LEU A 29 -14.55 -18.27 -4.42
N ALA A 30 -13.93 -18.39 -3.24
CA ALA A 30 -14.51 -17.93 -1.98
C ALA A 30 -14.73 -16.40 -1.94
N HIS A 31 -13.96 -15.66 -2.74
CA HIS A 31 -14.05 -14.22 -2.83
C HIS A 31 -13.91 -13.74 -4.30
N PRO A 32 -14.60 -12.65 -4.71
CA PRO A 32 -14.51 -12.07 -6.06
C PRO A 32 -13.09 -11.68 -6.52
N PRO A 33 -12.51 -12.31 -7.55
CA PRO A 33 -11.15 -12.01 -7.93
C PRO A 33 -11.01 -10.58 -8.49
N LEU A 34 -9.85 -9.96 -8.24
CA LEU A 34 -9.48 -8.71 -8.89
C LEU A 34 -9.29 -8.93 -10.39
N ILE A 35 -9.71 -7.95 -11.18
CA ILE A 35 -9.63 -7.96 -12.65
C ILE A 35 -8.87 -6.75 -13.20
N ASP A 36 -8.72 -5.70 -12.40
CA ASP A 36 -7.99 -4.48 -12.76
C ASP A 36 -6.66 -4.42 -11.99
N LEU A 37 -5.55 -4.28 -12.72
CA LEU A 37 -4.22 -4.15 -12.14
C LEU A 37 -4.08 -2.88 -11.30
N SER A 38 -4.74 -1.80 -11.72
CA SER A 38 -4.59 -0.48 -11.09
C SER A 38 -5.08 -0.44 -9.64
N GLU A 39 -6.01 -1.33 -9.28
CA GLU A 39 -6.51 -1.49 -7.91
C GLU A 39 -5.50 -2.14 -6.97
N PHE A 40 -4.52 -2.86 -7.53
CA PHE A 40 -3.55 -3.63 -6.76
C PHE A 40 -2.17 -2.99 -6.76
N LEU A 41 -1.79 -2.17 -7.75
CA LEU A 41 -0.43 -1.63 -7.87
C LEU A 41 -0.06 -0.66 -6.74
N GLY A 42 1.11 -0.90 -6.13
CA GLY A 42 1.66 -0.06 -5.06
C GLY A 42 1.13 -0.38 -3.67
N GLU A 43 0.15 -1.28 -3.56
CA GLU A 43 -0.34 -1.82 -2.31
C GLU A 43 0.67 -2.81 -1.67
N GLU A 44 0.48 -3.11 -0.39
CA GLU A 44 1.31 -4.02 0.39
C GLU A 44 0.53 -5.27 0.79
N LEU A 45 1.18 -6.44 0.72
CA LEU A 45 0.53 -7.71 1.06
C LEU A 45 0.38 -7.92 2.57
N LYS A 46 -0.85 -8.23 3.01
CA LYS A 46 -1.17 -8.62 4.40
C LYS A 46 -0.64 -10.00 4.77
N CYS A 47 -0.50 -10.89 3.79
CA CYS A 47 -0.05 -12.27 3.95
C CYS A 47 0.95 -12.68 2.86
N SER A 48 1.67 -13.79 3.07
CA SER A 48 2.50 -14.36 2.01
C SER A 48 1.63 -15.10 1.00
N LEU A 49 1.94 -14.94 -0.29
CA LEU A 49 1.26 -15.60 -1.41
C LEU A 49 2.24 -16.54 -2.11
N THR A 50 1.77 -17.74 -2.44
CA THR A 50 2.43 -18.59 -3.44
C THR A 50 2.11 -18.07 -4.83
N ALA A 51 2.83 -18.53 -5.86
CA ALA A 51 2.42 -18.31 -7.26
C ALA A 51 1.06 -18.97 -7.54
N ASP A 52 0.30 -18.38 -8.47
CA ASP A 52 -0.98 -18.84 -9.03
C ASP A 52 -2.31 -18.60 -8.29
N PRO A 53 -2.44 -18.27 -6.98
CA PRO A 53 -3.73 -18.01 -6.39
C PRO A 53 -4.34 -16.71 -6.96
N PRO A 54 -5.67 -16.68 -7.14
CA PRO A 54 -6.39 -15.47 -7.51
C PRO A 54 -6.23 -14.38 -6.44
N LEU A 55 -5.97 -13.16 -6.88
CA LEU A 55 -5.88 -12.00 -6.00
C LEU A 55 -7.27 -11.46 -5.67
N HIS A 56 -7.41 -10.95 -4.46
CA HIS A 56 -8.59 -10.27 -3.94
C HIS A 56 -8.18 -9.12 -3.02
N GLU A 57 -8.95 -8.03 -2.97
CA GLU A 57 -8.76 -6.87 -2.08
C GLU A 57 -8.42 -7.20 -0.60
N VAL A 58 -8.91 -8.31 -0.05
CA VAL A 58 -8.72 -8.63 1.39
C VAL A 58 -7.26 -8.94 1.71
N ILE A 59 -6.43 -9.31 0.72
CA ILE A 59 -5.04 -9.69 0.92
C ILE A 59 -4.06 -8.50 0.84
N VAL A 60 -4.55 -7.28 0.55
CA VAL A 60 -3.75 -6.06 0.45
C VAL A 60 -4.14 -5.00 1.47
N GLN A 61 -3.20 -4.11 1.75
CA GLN A 61 -3.34 -2.87 2.53
C GLN A 61 -2.51 -1.77 1.87
N LEU A 62 -2.82 -0.53 2.21
CA LEU A 62 -2.00 0.60 1.83
C LEU A 62 -0.58 0.41 2.40
N PRO A 63 0.46 0.78 1.64
CA PRO A 63 1.82 0.59 2.09
C PRO A 63 2.10 1.45 3.31
N GLN A 64 2.81 0.89 4.29
CA GLN A 64 3.32 1.68 5.40
C GLN A 64 4.44 2.60 4.88
N VAL A 65 4.21 3.92 4.94
CA VAL A 65 5.17 4.94 4.44
C VAL A 65 5.78 5.76 5.56
N LEU A 66 5.22 5.69 6.76
CA LEU A 66 5.75 6.33 7.96
C LEU A 66 6.02 5.27 9.02
N VAL A 67 7.23 5.31 9.59
CA VAL A 67 7.59 4.55 10.78
C VAL A 67 7.78 5.54 11.92
N SER A 68 7.24 5.22 13.09
CA SER A 68 7.37 6.08 14.27
C SER A 68 8.84 6.40 14.54
N ARG A 69 9.12 7.68 14.82
CA ARG A 69 10.44 8.27 15.06
C ARG A 69 11.33 8.46 13.83
N ASP A 70 10.88 8.08 12.64
CA ASP A 70 11.61 8.45 11.42
C ASP A 70 11.65 9.97 11.26
N LEU A 71 12.80 10.48 10.79
CA LEU A 71 12.92 11.88 10.42
C LEU A 71 12.26 12.10 9.05
N VAL A 72 11.18 12.88 9.05
CA VAL A 72 10.36 13.14 7.85
C VAL A 72 10.24 14.64 7.59
N GLN A 73 9.81 15.01 6.37
CA GLN A 73 9.53 16.40 6.04
C GLN A 73 8.02 16.67 6.13
N ARG A 74 7.63 17.55 7.05
CA ARG A 74 6.30 18.16 7.04
C ARG A 74 6.27 19.28 6.01
N ILE A 75 5.35 19.18 5.05
CA ILE A 75 5.13 20.22 4.03
C ILE A 75 3.77 20.88 4.31
N VAL A 76 3.78 22.19 4.57
CA VAL A 76 2.56 23.00 4.64
C VAL A 76 2.54 23.86 3.39
N GLN A 77 1.51 23.69 2.57
CA GLN A 77 1.38 24.41 1.31
C GLN A 77 -0.01 25.05 1.20
N THR A 78 -0.01 26.36 0.99
CA THR A 78 -1.17 27.17 0.60
C THR A 78 -0.85 27.86 -0.72
N GLU A 79 -1.78 28.67 -1.25
CA GLU A 79 -1.52 29.45 -2.47
C GLU A 79 -0.36 30.44 -2.30
N ALA A 80 -0.18 31.02 -1.11
CA ALA A 80 0.80 32.07 -0.83
C ALA A 80 2.04 31.60 -0.05
N LEU A 81 2.03 30.37 0.49
CA LEU A 81 3.06 29.90 1.42
C LEU A 81 3.42 28.44 1.17
N ARG A 82 4.72 28.16 1.16
CA ARG A 82 5.25 26.79 1.19
C ARG A 82 6.30 26.67 2.27
N LEU A 83 5.98 25.94 3.33
CA LEU A 83 6.90 25.63 4.42
C LEU A 83 7.31 24.16 4.37
N ARG A 84 8.59 23.90 4.63
CA ARG A 84 9.13 22.56 4.82
C ARG A 84 9.85 22.53 6.17
N GLN A 85 9.51 21.57 7.01
CA GLN A 85 10.13 21.43 8.32
C GLN A 85 10.49 19.96 8.57
N PRO A 86 11.73 19.66 8.99
CA PRO A 86 12.06 18.33 9.48
C PRO A 86 11.33 18.09 10.80
N VAL A 87 10.66 16.95 10.93
CA VAL A 87 9.96 16.51 12.13
C VAL A 87 10.15 15.02 12.32
N GLU A 88 10.07 14.53 13.55
CA GLU A 88 9.97 13.09 13.81
C GLU A 88 8.53 12.62 13.55
N ALA A 89 8.38 11.48 12.88
CA ALA A 89 7.08 10.86 12.65
C ALA A 89 6.46 10.45 13.99
N PRO A 90 5.27 10.95 14.35
CA PRO A 90 4.69 10.71 15.67
C PRO A 90 4.18 9.28 15.85
N ALA A 91 3.87 8.58 14.75
CA ALA A 91 3.35 7.23 14.71
C ALA A 91 3.68 6.57 13.38
N ASN A 92 3.42 5.26 13.31
CA ASN A 92 3.36 4.55 12.04
C ASN A 92 2.19 5.09 11.21
N GLY A 93 2.31 5.02 9.88
CA GLY A 93 1.31 5.56 8.98
C GLY A 93 1.32 4.92 7.60
N GLU A 94 0.13 4.69 7.09
CA GLU A 94 -0.09 4.21 5.72
C GLU A 94 -0.15 5.37 4.74
N ALA A 95 0.13 5.09 3.46
CA ALA A 95 -0.04 6.09 2.42
C ALA A 95 -1.49 6.61 2.41
N ARG A 96 -1.68 7.92 2.20
CA ARG A 96 -3.00 8.59 2.18
C ARG A 96 -3.72 8.67 3.52
N GLU A 97 -3.11 8.19 4.61
CA GLU A 97 -3.64 8.37 5.97
C GLU A 97 -3.35 9.79 6.50
N PHE A 98 -4.28 10.35 7.28
CA PHE A 98 -4.07 11.59 8.01
C PHE A 98 -3.55 11.31 9.42
N ILE A 99 -2.37 11.85 9.75
CA ILE A 99 -1.75 11.69 11.07
C ILE A 99 -1.63 13.03 11.76
N VAL A 100 -2.05 13.07 13.03
CA VAL A 100 -1.99 14.28 13.85
C VAL A 100 -0.57 14.48 14.38
N VAL A 101 0.10 15.53 13.89
CA VAL A 101 1.40 15.97 14.39
C VAL A 101 1.20 17.08 15.42
N ARG A 102 1.59 16.84 16.68
CA ARG A 102 1.58 17.89 17.71
C ARG A 102 2.77 18.81 17.51
N CYS A 103 2.51 20.10 17.34
CA CYS A 103 3.56 21.12 17.30
C CYS A 103 3.85 21.56 18.73
N THR A 104 5.03 21.27 19.24
CA THR A 104 5.57 21.98 20.41
C THR A 104 6.26 23.23 19.90
N SER A 105 5.66 24.39 20.10
CA SER A 105 6.37 25.67 20.03
C SER A 105 7.37 25.71 21.18
N SER A 106 8.66 25.68 20.87
CA SER A 106 9.75 26.04 21.79
C SER A 106 9.87 27.56 21.89
#